data_AF-A0A6G0J573-F1
#
_entry.id   AF-A0A6G0J573-F1
#
_cell.length_a   1.000
_cell.length_b   1.000
_cell.length_c   1.000
_cell.angle_alpha   90.00
_cell.angle_beta   90.00
_cell.angle_gamma   90.00
#
_symmetry.space_group_name_H-M   'P 1'
#
loop_
_entity.id
_entity.type
_entity.pdbx_description
1 polymer ?
#
loop_
_entity_poly.entity_id
_entity_poly.type
_entity_poly.pdbx_seq_one_letter_code
_entity_poly.pdbx_strand_id
1 'polypeptide(L)'
;MVDGPQYGASPPPWDVPVSLPQRYTDRVDKVVVPHSSFVKVCHKCNGCGRTRCVGCHGRGMKRCTFCHGHGHRRNSRCTSCHGRGRKKCISCHGHGYKTCTVCHGSQNLLHFIQLTVTWKNNVEVFIPDRQPEFPDQKFETVTGNPLFVDESVLVYPLQGFPDQEICSVSSKLINEHFSRFSSTSRILHQRQTIEVVPLTHAYYMYGGKNYSFFVYGTENKIFTNKYPSACSIL
;
A
#
# COMPACT_ATOMS: atom_id res chain seq x y z
N MET A 1 -23.74 15.98 9.27
CA MET A 1 -24.06 16.84 8.11
C MET A 1 -23.19 16.38 6.95
N VAL A 2 -23.74 16.21 5.74
CA VAL A 2 -22.98 15.67 4.59
C VAL A 2 -22.37 16.82 3.80
N ASP A 3 -21.05 16.83 3.66
CA ASP A 3 -20.32 17.88 2.93
C ASP A 3 -20.48 17.73 1.41
N GLY A 4 -21.56 18.31 0.89
CA GLY A 4 -21.90 18.28 -0.52
C GLY A 4 -21.74 19.60 -1.26
N PRO A 5 -22.10 19.62 -2.56
CA PRO A 5 -21.89 20.78 -3.44
C PRO A 5 -22.61 22.06 -2.99
N GLN A 6 -23.59 21.95 -2.10
CA GLN A 6 -24.26 23.09 -1.49
C GLN A 6 -23.36 23.92 -0.56
N TYR A 7 -22.23 23.36 -0.10
CA TYR A 7 -21.26 24.04 0.75
C TYR A 7 -20.08 24.65 -0.04
N GLY A 8 -20.01 24.42 -1.35
CA GLY A 8 -18.96 24.96 -2.21
C GLY A 8 -18.72 24.11 -3.46
N ALA A 9 -17.87 24.63 -4.35
CA ALA A 9 -17.36 23.87 -5.48
C ALA A 9 -16.21 22.95 -5.02
N SER A 10 -16.16 21.73 -5.52
CA SER A 10 -15.03 20.83 -5.25
C SER A 10 -13.73 21.41 -5.83
N PRO A 11 -12.64 21.49 -5.05
CA PRO A 11 -11.37 22.00 -5.53
C PRO A 11 -10.74 21.05 -6.56
N PRO A 12 -9.84 21.55 -7.43
CA PRO A 12 -9.04 20.70 -8.31
C PRO A 12 -8.10 19.80 -7.50
N PRO A 13 -7.56 18.70 -8.07
CA PRO A 13 -6.84 17.67 -7.32
C PRO A 13 -5.65 18.18 -6.47
N TRP A 14 -4.92 19.19 -6.94
CA TRP A 14 -3.75 19.73 -6.25
C TRP A 14 -4.09 20.75 -5.14
N ASP A 15 -5.32 21.25 -5.13
CA ASP A 15 -5.82 22.19 -4.11
C ASP A 15 -6.63 21.46 -3.02
N VAL A 16 -6.78 20.13 -3.13
CA VAL A 16 -7.40 19.31 -2.08
C VAL A 16 -6.48 19.32 -0.85
N PRO A 17 -6.97 19.75 0.33
CA PRO A 17 -6.16 19.79 1.54
C PRO A 17 -5.81 18.36 1.98
N VAL A 18 -4.52 18.10 2.15
CA VAL A 18 -3.97 16.81 2.55
C VAL A 18 -2.96 16.98 3.67
N SER A 19 -2.89 16.02 4.58
CA SER A 19 -1.86 16.00 5.62
C SER A 19 -0.52 15.60 5.00
N LEU A 20 0.51 16.42 5.18
CA LEU A 20 1.86 16.08 4.75
C LEU A 20 2.39 14.88 5.56
N PRO A 21 3.05 13.89 4.90
CA PRO A 21 3.64 12.75 5.59
C PRO A 21 4.94 13.16 6.30
N GLN A 22 5.53 12.23 7.05
CA GLN A 22 6.90 12.38 7.52
C GLN A 22 7.84 12.54 6.32
N ARG A 23 8.83 13.44 6.42
CA ARG A 23 9.79 13.69 5.34
C ARG A 23 10.49 12.39 4.93
N TYR A 24 10.69 12.23 3.62
CA TYR A 24 11.42 11.11 3.02
C TYR A 24 10.81 9.73 3.30
N THR A 25 9.48 9.65 3.48
CA THR A 25 8.76 8.38 3.64
C THR A 25 7.75 8.15 2.52
N ASP A 26 7.63 6.89 2.11
CA ASP A 26 6.62 6.46 1.15
C ASP A 26 5.28 6.23 1.87
N ARG A 27 4.20 6.76 1.29
CA ARG A 27 2.84 6.57 1.83
C ARG A 27 1.80 6.77 0.74
N VAL A 28 0.67 6.07 0.87
CA VAL A 28 -0.51 6.31 0.02
C VAL A 28 -1.68 6.68 0.91
N ASP A 29 -2.28 7.83 0.65
CA ASP A 29 -3.45 8.33 1.36
C ASP A 29 -4.69 8.34 0.47
N LYS A 30 -5.83 8.08 1.09
CA LYS A 30 -7.14 8.20 0.46
C LYS A 30 -7.93 9.26 1.21
N VAL A 31 -8.22 10.36 0.54
CA VAL A 31 -8.96 11.48 1.12
C VAL A 31 -10.24 11.72 0.34
N VAL A 32 -11.28 12.17 1.04
CA VAL A 32 -12.52 12.60 0.40
C VAL A 32 -12.31 13.99 -0.14
N VAL A 33 -12.68 14.22 -1.41
CA VAL A 33 -12.62 15.57 -2.00
C VAL A 33 -13.70 16.43 -1.34
N PRO A 34 -13.35 17.62 -0.81
CA PRO A 34 -14.31 18.54 -0.20
C PRO A 34 -15.48 18.86 -1.13
N HIS A 35 -16.66 19.03 -0.53
CA HIS A 35 -17.92 19.36 -1.20
C HIS A 35 -18.38 18.36 -2.28
N SER A 36 -17.78 17.17 -2.34
CA SER A 36 -18.15 16.15 -3.33
C SER A 36 -19.18 15.13 -2.81
N SER A 37 -19.51 15.18 -1.52
CA SER A 37 -20.34 14.14 -0.90
C SER A 37 -21.81 14.38 -1.15
N PHE A 38 -22.54 13.34 -1.57
CA PHE A 38 -23.99 13.40 -1.71
C PHE A 38 -24.62 12.06 -1.37
N VAL A 39 -25.87 12.10 -0.92
CA VAL A 39 -26.60 10.90 -0.53
C VAL A 39 -27.51 10.48 -1.69
N LYS A 40 -27.41 9.22 -2.12
CA LYS A 40 -28.34 8.62 -3.07
C LYS A 40 -29.10 7.48 -2.42
N VAL A 41 -30.34 7.32 -2.87
CA VAL A 41 -31.12 6.13 -2.55
C VAL A 41 -30.36 4.89 -3.02
N CYS A 42 -30.31 3.86 -2.17
CA CYS A 42 -29.60 2.64 -2.49
C CYS A 42 -30.15 2.02 -3.78
N HIS A 43 -29.32 1.94 -4.81
CA HIS A 43 -29.66 1.39 -6.12
C HIS A 43 -30.08 -0.08 -6.08
N LYS A 44 -29.68 -0.83 -5.03
CA LYS A 44 -29.98 -2.26 -4.92
C LYS A 44 -31.36 -2.56 -4.33
N CYS A 45 -31.81 -1.75 -3.38
CA CYS A 45 -33.10 -1.94 -2.71
C CYS A 45 -34.10 -0.81 -2.98
N ASN A 46 -33.74 0.18 -3.79
CA ASN A 46 -34.53 1.37 -4.09
C ASN A 46 -35.11 2.02 -2.83
N GLY A 47 -34.29 2.17 -1.79
CA GLY A 47 -34.70 2.77 -0.51
C GLY A 47 -35.46 1.84 0.44
N CYS A 48 -35.76 0.60 0.05
CA CYS A 48 -36.49 -0.33 0.93
C CYS A 48 -35.66 -0.86 2.11
N GLY A 49 -34.32 -0.79 2.03
CA GLY A 49 -33.40 -1.36 3.03
C GLY A 49 -33.35 -2.90 3.02
N ARG A 50 -34.22 -3.56 2.25
CA ARG A 50 -34.36 -5.00 2.14
C ARG A 50 -34.41 -5.42 0.67
N THR A 51 -33.94 -6.62 0.37
CA THR A 51 -34.02 -7.23 -0.96
C THR A 51 -34.86 -8.49 -0.91
N ARG A 52 -35.63 -8.75 -1.96
CA ARG A 52 -36.48 -9.95 -2.08
C ARG A 52 -35.61 -11.20 -1.94
N CYS A 53 -36.01 -12.13 -1.07
CA CYS A 53 -35.29 -13.39 -0.94
C CYS A 53 -35.44 -14.18 -2.23
N VAL A 54 -34.33 -14.37 -2.95
CA VAL A 54 -34.27 -15.16 -4.19
C VAL A 54 -34.71 -16.60 -3.92
N GLY A 55 -34.29 -17.18 -2.80
CA GLY A 55 -34.59 -18.56 -2.46
C GLY A 55 -36.07 -18.89 -2.38
N CYS A 56 -36.92 -18.01 -1.83
CA CYS A 56 -38.37 -18.23 -1.77
C CYS A 56 -39.17 -17.30 -2.68
N HIS A 57 -38.50 -16.52 -3.52
CA HIS A 57 -39.11 -15.46 -4.34
C HIS A 57 -40.06 -14.56 -3.53
N GLY A 58 -39.64 -14.07 -2.37
CA GLY A 58 -40.48 -13.18 -1.56
C GLY A 58 -41.51 -13.85 -0.66
N ARG A 59 -41.76 -15.17 -0.82
CA ARG A 59 -42.89 -15.84 -0.14
C ARG A 59 -42.66 -16.20 1.32
N GLY A 60 -41.43 -16.13 1.83
CA GLY A 60 -41.05 -16.63 3.17
C GLY A 60 -41.12 -18.15 3.34
N MET A 61 -41.79 -18.85 2.44
CA MET A 61 -42.00 -20.30 2.47
C MET A 61 -41.50 -20.95 1.17
N LYS A 62 -40.93 -22.15 1.29
CA LYS A 62 -40.55 -23.03 0.17
C LYS A 62 -41.45 -24.25 0.13
N ARG A 63 -41.73 -24.76 -1.07
CA ARG A 63 -42.42 -26.05 -1.26
C ARG A 63 -41.62 -27.13 -0.53
N CYS A 64 -42.31 -27.96 0.25
CA CYS A 64 -41.65 -29.07 0.93
C CYS A 64 -41.18 -30.06 -0.14
N THR A 65 -39.87 -30.26 -0.25
CA THR A 65 -39.26 -31.20 -1.20
C THR A 65 -39.65 -32.64 -0.90
N PHE A 66 -39.90 -32.98 0.36
CA PHE A 66 -40.23 -34.34 0.80
C PHE A 66 -41.66 -34.80 0.45
N CYS A 67 -42.60 -33.88 0.24
CA CYS A 67 -43.98 -34.21 -0.13
C CYS A 67 -44.46 -33.43 -1.35
N HIS A 68 -43.56 -32.79 -2.09
CA HIS A 68 -43.81 -31.95 -3.28
C HIS A 68 -44.94 -30.92 -3.15
N GLY A 69 -45.30 -30.49 -1.94
CA GLY A 69 -46.41 -29.55 -1.71
C GLY A 69 -47.71 -30.18 -1.21
N HIS A 70 -47.86 -31.51 -1.24
CA HIS A 70 -49.12 -32.19 -0.90
C HIS A 70 -49.44 -32.26 0.60
N GLY A 71 -48.46 -32.01 1.47
CA GLY A 71 -48.64 -32.15 2.92
C GLY A 71 -48.69 -33.60 3.43
N HIS A 72 -48.84 -34.59 2.54
CA HIS A 72 -48.91 -36.01 2.87
C HIS A 72 -47.99 -36.85 1.97
N ARG A 73 -47.59 -38.03 2.45
CA ARG A 73 -46.84 -39.04 1.70
C ARG A 73 -47.38 -40.42 2.08
N ARG A 74 -47.83 -41.22 1.10
CA ARG A 74 -48.40 -42.57 1.31
C ARG A 74 -49.44 -42.60 2.46
N ASN A 75 -50.49 -41.77 2.36
CA ASN A 75 -51.55 -41.59 3.36
C ASN A 75 -51.15 -41.12 4.77
N SER A 76 -49.87 -40.84 5.03
CA SER A 76 -49.42 -40.27 6.31
C SER A 76 -49.12 -38.78 6.19
N ARG A 77 -49.32 -38.03 7.28
CA ARG A 77 -48.94 -36.61 7.36
C ARG A 77 -47.43 -36.47 7.18
N CYS A 78 -47.00 -35.59 6.28
CA CYS A 78 -45.58 -35.35 6.05
C CYS A 78 -44.94 -34.78 7.32
N THR A 79 -44.06 -35.55 7.97
CA THR A 79 -43.32 -35.17 9.18
C THR A 79 -42.44 -33.94 8.94
N SER A 80 -41.82 -33.88 7.77
CA SER A 80 -40.90 -32.82 7.37
C SER A 80 -41.55 -31.42 7.37
N CYS A 81 -42.81 -31.29 6.97
CA CYS A 81 -43.55 -30.00 6.96
C CYS A 81 -44.74 -29.97 7.92
N HIS A 82 -44.91 -31.01 8.73
CA HIS A 82 -46.06 -31.23 9.62
C HIS A 82 -47.39 -31.00 8.90
N GLY A 83 -47.59 -31.61 7.72
CA GLY A 83 -48.85 -31.51 6.98
C GLY A 83 -49.07 -30.20 6.20
N ARG A 84 -48.22 -29.18 6.35
CA ARG A 84 -48.43 -27.88 5.71
C ARG A 84 -48.11 -27.83 4.21
N GLY A 85 -47.44 -28.85 3.67
CA GLY A 85 -46.94 -28.88 2.29
C GLY A 85 -45.81 -27.89 1.99
N ARG A 86 -45.51 -26.96 2.90
CA ARG A 86 -44.47 -25.92 2.76
C ARG A 86 -43.65 -25.82 4.03
N LYS A 87 -42.40 -25.39 3.90
CA LYS A 87 -41.48 -25.11 5.02
C LYS A 87 -41.05 -23.65 5.02
N LYS A 88 -40.74 -23.10 6.19
CA LYS A 88 -40.09 -21.79 6.31
C LYS A 88 -38.82 -21.78 5.47
N CYS A 89 -38.62 -20.72 4.71
CA CYS A 89 -37.41 -20.54 3.94
C CYS A 89 -36.26 -20.27 4.90
N ILE A 90 -35.33 -21.23 5.01
CA ILE A 90 -34.14 -21.11 5.87
C ILE A 90 -33.32 -19.87 5.49
N SER A 91 -33.18 -19.60 4.19
CA SER A 91 -32.37 -18.49 3.69
C SER A 91 -32.80 -17.12 4.20
N CYS A 92 -34.09 -16.89 4.43
CA CYS A 92 -34.61 -15.63 4.98
C CYS A 92 -35.35 -15.82 6.31
N HIS A 93 -35.17 -16.95 6.98
CA HIS A 93 -35.82 -17.30 8.24
C HIS A 93 -37.36 -17.13 8.25
N GLY A 94 -38.00 -17.23 7.08
CA GLY A 94 -39.44 -17.02 6.95
C GLY A 94 -39.89 -15.60 6.59
N HIS A 95 -39.00 -14.61 6.56
CA HIS A 95 -39.35 -13.21 6.33
C HIS A 95 -39.71 -12.89 4.87
N GLY A 96 -39.23 -13.70 3.92
CA GLY A 96 -39.44 -13.45 2.49
C GLY A 96 -38.48 -12.41 1.88
N TYR A 97 -37.77 -11.67 2.72
CA TYR A 97 -36.74 -10.71 2.32
C TYR A 97 -35.46 -10.91 3.12
N LYS A 98 -34.38 -10.30 2.65
CA LYS A 98 -33.10 -10.19 3.36
C LYS A 98 -32.76 -8.72 3.53
N THR A 99 -32.00 -8.38 4.57
CA THR A 99 -31.39 -7.05 4.66
C THR A 99 -30.56 -6.80 3.41
N CYS A 100 -30.65 -5.59 2.85
CA CYS A 100 -29.89 -5.23 1.67
C CYS A 100 -28.39 -5.35 1.97
N THR A 101 -27.65 -6.06 1.13
CA THR A 101 -26.20 -6.28 1.33
C THR A 101 -25.35 -5.07 0.98
N VAL A 102 -25.92 -4.07 0.32
CA VAL A 102 -25.20 -2.87 -0.13
C VAL A 102 -25.35 -1.73 0.87
N CYS A 103 -26.58 -1.41 1.29
CA CYS A 103 -26.82 -0.35 2.27
C CYS A 103 -26.96 -0.87 3.71
N HIS A 104 -26.92 -2.19 3.92
CA HIS A 104 -27.07 -2.83 5.23
C HIS A 104 -28.34 -2.41 6.00
N GLY A 105 -29.41 -2.07 5.27
CA GLY A 105 -30.67 -1.60 5.87
C GLY A 105 -30.78 -0.07 6.00
N SER A 106 -29.71 0.68 5.73
CA SER A 106 -29.66 2.15 5.84
C SER A 106 -30.46 2.89 4.76
N GLN A 107 -30.94 2.17 3.75
CA GLN A 107 -31.78 2.67 2.63
C GLN A 107 -31.08 3.62 1.65
N ASN A 108 -30.12 4.40 2.14
CA ASN A 108 -29.33 5.36 1.41
C ASN A 108 -27.85 4.98 1.40
N LEU A 109 -27.12 5.50 0.42
CA LEU A 109 -25.69 5.34 0.23
C LEU A 109 -25.04 6.71 0.14
N LEU A 110 -23.89 6.87 0.79
CA LEU A 110 -23.04 8.04 0.63
C LEU A 110 -22.15 7.83 -0.60
N HIS A 111 -22.19 8.79 -1.51
CA HIS A 111 -21.30 8.86 -2.67
C HIS A 111 -20.41 10.10 -2.52
N PHE A 112 -19.17 10.00 -2.95
CA PHE A 112 -18.20 11.09 -2.94
C PHE A 112 -17.09 10.80 -3.95
N ILE A 113 -16.31 11.82 -4.29
CA ILE A 113 -15.07 11.65 -5.06
C ILE A 113 -13.94 11.37 -4.06
N GLN A 114 -13.21 10.27 -4.28
CA GLN A 114 -12.05 9.92 -3.47
C GLN A 114 -10.78 10.25 -4.24
N LEU A 115 -9.94 11.13 -3.68
CA LEU A 115 -8.61 11.40 -4.19
C LEU A 115 -7.62 10.40 -3.57
N THR A 116 -6.78 9.79 -4.40
CA THR A 116 -5.65 8.96 -3.95
C THR A 116 -4.38 9.77 -4.11
N VAL A 117 -3.68 10.00 -3.01
CA VAL A 117 -2.47 10.81 -2.93
C VAL A 117 -1.29 9.88 -2.69
N THR A 118 -0.33 9.88 -3.60
CA THR A 118 0.88 9.05 -3.49
C THR A 118 2.05 9.93 -3.09
N TRP A 119 2.59 9.65 -1.91
CA TRP A 119 3.83 10.23 -1.41
C TRP A 119 4.97 9.27 -1.72
N LYS A 120 5.99 9.76 -2.42
CA LYS A 120 7.12 8.93 -2.84
C LYS A 120 8.43 9.65 -2.54
N ASN A 121 9.33 8.96 -1.85
CA ASN A 121 10.73 9.33 -1.72
C ASN A 121 11.53 8.68 -2.86
N ASN A 122 12.02 9.50 -3.78
CA ASN A 122 12.86 9.02 -4.88
C ASN A 122 14.33 9.20 -4.47
N VAL A 123 15.05 8.08 -4.37
CA VAL A 123 16.43 8.03 -3.89
C VAL A 123 17.32 7.55 -5.02
N GLU A 124 18.40 8.28 -5.26
CA GLU A 124 19.45 7.92 -6.21
C GLU A 124 20.80 7.98 -5.48
N VAL A 125 21.66 6.99 -5.72
CA VAL A 125 22.94 6.84 -5.02
C VAL A 125 24.07 6.71 -6.05
N PHE A 126 25.16 7.41 -5.78
CA PHE A 126 26.40 7.29 -6.52
C PHE A 126 27.52 6.89 -5.57
N ILE A 127 28.32 5.92 -5.99
CA ILE A 127 29.45 5.38 -5.24
C ILE A 127 30.69 5.55 -6.12
N PRO A 128 31.63 6.45 -5.75
CA PRO A 128 32.92 6.55 -6.42
C PRO A 128 33.78 5.32 -6.10
N ASP A 129 34.78 5.04 -6.95
CA ASP A 129 35.82 4.02 -6.70
C ASP A 129 35.31 2.62 -6.33
N ARG A 130 34.27 2.14 -7.03
CA ARG A 130 33.66 0.81 -6.81
C ARG A 130 34.71 -0.30 -6.86
N GLN A 131 34.63 -1.19 -5.87
CA GLN A 131 35.53 -2.35 -5.78
C GLN A 131 34.87 -3.57 -6.46
N PRO A 132 35.44 -4.13 -7.55
CA PRO A 132 34.81 -5.23 -8.29
C PRO A 132 34.54 -6.50 -7.46
N GLU A 133 35.35 -6.73 -6.42
CA GLU A 133 35.20 -7.87 -5.52
C GLU A 133 34.19 -7.66 -4.39
N PHE A 134 33.66 -6.44 -4.24
CA PHE A 134 32.72 -6.05 -3.20
C PHE A 134 31.33 -5.68 -3.79
N PRO A 135 30.23 -6.25 -3.30
CA PRO A 135 28.89 -5.91 -3.79
C PRO A 135 28.40 -4.57 -3.22
N ASP A 136 28.15 -3.59 -4.10
CA ASP A 136 27.66 -2.25 -3.73
C ASP A 136 26.39 -2.28 -2.85
N GLN A 137 25.48 -3.25 -3.05
CA GLN A 137 24.24 -3.36 -2.27
C GLN A 137 24.49 -3.57 -0.76
N LYS A 138 25.70 -3.99 -0.38
CA LYS A 138 26.07 -4.13 1.03
C LYS A 138 26.06 -2.77 1.75
N PHE A 139 26.33 -1.69 1.04
CA PHE A 139 26.31 -0.33 1.59
C PHE A 139 24.90 0.11 2.02
N GLU A 140 23.84 -0.43 1.42
CA GLU A 140 22.45 -0.13 1.83
C GLU A 140 22.12 -0.61 3.25
N THR A 141 22.97 -1.48 3.81
CA THR A 141 22.72 -2.11 5.12
C THR A 141 23.58 -1.55 6.25
N VAL A 142 24.44 -0.58 5.97
CA VAL A 142 25.39 0.00 6.93
C VAL A 142 25.28 1.52 6.93
N THR A 143 25.88 2.13 7.94
CA THR A 143 26.01 3.58 8.01
C THR A 143 27.47 4.00 7.86
N GLY A 144 27.66 5.19 7.31
CA GLY A 144 28.91 5.92 7.22
C GLY A 144 28.89 7.20 8.03
N ASN A 145 29.95 7.99 7.88
CA ASN A 145 30.08 9.29 8.50
C ASN A 145 29.61 10.37 7.51
N PRO A 146 28.57 11.16 7.83
CA PRO A 146 28.11 12.22 6.94
C PRO A 146 29.14 13.36 6.90
N LEU A 147 29.67 13.66 5.72
CA LEU A 147 30.54 14.81 5.48
C LEU A 147 29.76 16.07 5.12
N PHE A 148 28.62 15.89 4.43
CA PHE A 148 27.79 17.00 3.97
C PHE A 148 26.33 16.57 3.95
N VAL A 149 25.44 17.45 4.43
CA VAL A 149 23.99 17.27 4.35
C VAL A 149 23.39 18.63 3.99
N ASP A 150 22.59 18.65 2.92
CA ASP A 150 21.86 19.83 2.49
C ASP A 150 20.40 19.44 2.20
N GLU A 151 19.48 20.23 2.73
CA GLU A 151 18.03 20.04 2.64
C GLU A 151 17.36 21.35 2.23
N SER A 152 16.55 21.30 1.18
CA SER A 152 15.78 22.45 0.69
C SER A 152 14.54 21.96 -0.07
N VAL A 153 13.67 22.87 -0.53
CA VAL A 153 12.59 22.52 -1.47
C VAL A 153 13.20 21.99 -2.78
N LEU A 154 14.23 22.69 -3.27
CA LEU A 154 15.12 22.26 -4.34
C LEU A 154 16.54 22.58 -3.87
N VAL A 155 17.40 21.57 -3.87
CA VAL A 155 18.82 21.76 -3.51
C VAL A 155 19.59 22.27 -4.72
N TYR A 156 20.69 22.98 -4.47
CA TYR A 156 21.57 23.46 -5.53
C TYR A 156 22.68 22.45 -5.80
N PRO A 157 23.21 22.40 -7.04
CA PRO A 157 24.40 21.65 -7.34
C PRO A 157 25.55 21.99 -6.41
N LEU A 158 26.24 20.97 -5.94
CA LEU A 158 27.41 21.12 -5.08
C LEU A 158 28.51 21.91 -5.78
N GLN A 159 29.09 22.88 -5.07
CA GLN A 159 30.23 23.66 -5.55
C GLN A 159 31.38 23.62 -4.55
N GLY A 160 32.62 23.62 -5.04
CA GLY A 160 33.82 23.72 -4.20
C GLY A 160 34.17 22.46 -3.40
N PHE A 161 33.51 21.33 -3.65
CA PHE A 161 33.93 20.06 -3.05
C PHE A 161 35.25 19.58 -3.68
N PRO A 162 36.20 19.01 -2.90
CA PRO A 162 37.50 18.62 -3.43
C PRO A 162 37.42 17.63 -4.60
N ASP A 163 36.48 16.70 -4.53
CA ASP A 163 36.20 15.73 -5.58
C ASP A 163 35.26 16.34 -6.64
N GLN A 164 35.80 16.52 -7.85
CA GLN A 164 35.07 17.09 -8.99
C GLN A 164 34.07 16.11 -9.61
N GLU A 165 34.27 14.80 -9.45
CA GLU A 165 33.31 13.79 -9.89
C GLU A 165 32.03 13.92 -9.05
N ILE A 166 32.16 14.09 -7.73
CA ILE A 166 31.02 14.31 -6.83
C ILE A 166 30.26 15.60 -7.19
N CYS A 167 30.96 16.70 -7.52
CA CYS A 167 30.31 17.93 -8.00
C CYS A 167 29.52 17.71 -9.31
N SER A 168 30.12 16.98 -10.24
CA SER A 168 29.51 16.66 -11.55
C SER A 168 28.27 15.77 -11.38
N VAL A 169 28.35 14.78 -10.50
CA VAL A 169 27.24 13.88 -10.18
C VAL A 169 26.12 14.61 -9.46
N SER A 170 26.42 15.45 -8.46
CA SER A 170 25.41 16.28 -7.79
C SER A 170 24.60 17.10 -8.82
N SER A 171 25.31 17.79 -9.74
CA SER A 171 24.68 18.54 -10.84
C SER A 171 23.79 17.66 -11.72
N LYS A 172 24.29 16.49 -12.12
CA LYS A 172 23.56 15.55 -12.96
C LYS A 172 22.30 15.02 -12.28
N LEU A 173 22.42 14.50 -11.06
CA LEU A 173 21.31 13.87 -10.33
C LEU A 173 20.20 14.87 -10.01
N ILE A 174 20.55 16.12 -9.64
CA ILE A 174 19.57 17.18 -9.39
C ILE A 174 18.79 17.49 -10.68
N ASN A 175 19.48 17.64 -11.82
CA ASN A 175 18.84 17.93 -13.10
C ASN A 175 17.97 16.75 -13.60
N GLU A 176 18.43 15.52 -13.41
CA GLU A 176 17.67 14.30 -13.76
C GLU A 176 16.39 14.19 -12.92
N HIS A 177 16.48 14.41 -11.60
CA HIS A 177 15.32 14.44 -10.72
C HIS A 177 14.32 15.53 -11.12
N PHE A 178 14.82 16.75 -11.36
CA PHE A 178 13.97 17.85 -11.79
C PHE A 178 13.25 17.51 -13.10
N SER A 179 13.98 17.02 -14.11
CA SER A 179 13.42 16.65 -15.41
C SER A 179 12.40 15.52 -15.33
N ARG A 180 12.66 14.51 -14.48
CA ARG A 180 11.82 13.32 -14.35
C ARG A 180 10.52 13.60 -13.58
N PHE A 181 10.57 14.45 -12.56
CA PHE A 181 9.46 14.57 -11.60
C PHE A 181 8.67 15.88 -11.70
N SER A 182 9.27 16.99 -12.16
CA SER A 182 8.62 18.31 -12.14
C SER A 182 7.33 18.40 -12.97
N SER A 183 7.17 17.57 -14.01
CA SER A 183 6.01 17.59 -14.91
C SER A 183 4.82 16.78 -14.41
N THR A 184 5.04 15.80 -13.53
CA THR A 184 4.01 14.84 -13.08
C THR A 184 3.75 14.88 -11.58
N SER A 185 4.66 15.50 -10.81
CA SER A 185 4.64 15.48 -9.35
C SER A 185 5.04 16.83 -8.78
N ARG A 186 4.51 17.16 -7.59
CA ARG A 186 4.98 18.31 -6.81
C ARG A 186 6.17 17.90 -5.96
N ILE A 187 7.33 18.52 -6.17
CA ILE A 187 8.49 18.35 -5.31
C ILE A 187 8.24 19.12 -4.01
N LEU A 188 8.23 18.41 -2.89
CA LEU A 188 8.04 19.01 -1.58
C LEU A 188 9.36 19.43 -0.97
N HIS A 189 10.32 18.52 -0.94
CA HIS A 189 11.66 18.68 -0.40
C HIS A 189 12.61 17.77 -1.15
N GLN A 190 13.86 18.18 -1.22
CA GLN A 190 14.98 17.42 -1.74
C GLN A 190 16.11 17.44 -0.70
N ARG A 191 16.87 16.35 -0.64
CA ARG A 191 18.06 16.24 0.20
C ARG A 191 19.20 15.67 -0.63
N GLN A 192 20.39 16.21 -0.42
CA GLN A 192 21.63 15.60 -0.87
C GLN A 192 22.51 15.34 0.33
N THR A 193 23.26 14.25 0.29
CA THR A 193 24.14 13.83 1.38
C THR A 193 25.41 13.24 0.78
N ILE A 194 26.55 13.65 1.32
CA ILE A 194 27.84 13.01 1.07
C ILE A 194 28.21 12.28 2.33
N GLU A 195 28.39 10.97 2.20
CA GLU A 195 28.65 10.07 3.31
C GLU A 195 29.89 9.24 2.99
N VAL A 196 30.80 9.14 3.96
CA VAL A 196 31.98 8.29 3.87
C VAL A 196 31.70 7.00 4.58
N VAL A 197 31.62 5.91 3.82
CA VAL A 197 31.50 4.57 4.36
C VAL A 197 32.87 3.90 4.32
N PRO A 198 33.46 3.54 5.48
CA PRO A 198 34.75 2.88 5.48
C PRO A 198 34.64 1.48 4.85
N LEU A 199 35.63 1.13 4.03
CA LEU A 199 35.79 -0.19 3.43
C LEU A 199 37.26 -0.61 3.56
N THR A 200 37.51 -1.71 4.25
CA THR A 200 38.85 -2.28 4.46
C THR A 200 38.92 -3.67 3.85
N HIS A 201 39.89 -3.91 2.98
CA HIS A 201 40.18 -5.23 2.42
C HIS A 201 41.31 -5.90 3.20
N ALA A 202 40.99 -6.95 3.95
CA ALA A 202 41.95 -7.68 4.76
C ALA A 202 42.37 -8.97 4.04
N TYR A 203 43.68 -9.19 3.95
CA TYR A 203 44.28 -10.41 3.42
C TYR A 203 44.89 -11.22 4.56
N TYR A 204 44.70 -12.54 4.53
CA TYR A 204 45.24 -13.43 5.55
C TYR A 204 45.58 -14.79 4.95
N MET A 205 46.42 -15.54 5.67
CA MET A 205 46.79 -16.89 5.30
C MET A 205 46.26 -17.88 6.34
N TYR A 206 45.60 -18.95 5.89
CA TYR A 206 45.07 -20.00 6.74
C TYR A 206 45.30 -21.36 6.09
N GLY A 207 45.90 -22.31 6.83
CA GLY A 207 46.20 -23.65 6.30
C GLY A 207 47.05 -23.64 5.01
N GLY A 208 47.97 -22.68 4.88
CA GLY A 208 48.82 -22.51 3.68
C GLY A 208 48.11 -21.94 2.45
N LYS A 209 46.85 -21.52 2.56
CA LYS A 209 46.08 -20.87 1.50
C LYS A 209 45.82 -19.40 1.84
N ASN A 210 45.83 -18.55 0.81
CA ASN A 210 45.51 -17.14 0.95
C ASN A 210 44.01 -16.91 0.84
N TYR A 211 43.49 -16.07 1.73
CA TYR A 211 42.09 -15.67 1.80
C TYR A 211 41.99 -14.17 1.98
N SER A 212 40.79 -13.64 1.73
CA SER A 212 40.49 -12.25 1.98
C SER A 212 39.04 -12.06 2.43
N PHE A 213 38.80 -10.96 3.14
CA PHE A 213 37.48 -10.49 3.53
C PHE A 213 37.46 -8.96 3.56
N PHE A 214 36.26 -8.41 3.46
CA PHE A 214 36.01 -6.99 3.58
C PHE A 214 35.40 -6.69 4.94
N VAL A 215 35.85 -5.61 5.56
CA VAL A 215 35.18 -4.96 6.71
C VAL A 215 34.61 -3.65 6.20
N TYR A 216 33.32 -3.41 6.41
CA TYR A 216 32.62 -2.25 5.85
C TYR A 216 31.60 -1.66 6.83
N GLY A 217 31.34 -0.37 6.67
CA GLY A 217 30.44 0.39 7.55
C GLY A 217 31.10 0.75 8.88
N THR A 218 30.52 1.74 9.56
CA THR A 218 30.96 2.11 10.92
C THR A 218 30.68 1.00 11.94
N GLU A 219 29.77 0.08 11.61
CA GLU A 219 29.44 -1.11 12.41
C GLU A 219 30.44 -2.26 12.21
N ASN A 220 31.45 -2.12 11.34
CA ASN A 220 32.45 -3.13 11.03
C ASN A 220 31.85 -4.48 10.56
N LYS A 221 30.85 -4.44 9.68
CA LYS A 221 30.28 -5.66 9.09
C LYS A 221 31.31 -6.38 8.23
N ILE A 222 31.24 -7.70 8.22
CA ILE A 222 32.19 -8.55 7.48
C ILE A 222 31.51 -9.13 6.25
N PHE A 223 32.21 -9.10 5.12
CA PHE A 223 31.82 -9.77 3.89
C PHE A 223 32.99 -10.62 3.38
N THR A 224 32.72 -11.88 3.04
CA THR A 224 33.71 -12.75 2.41
C THR A 224 33.06 -13.63 1.36
N ASN A 225 33.72 -13.75 0.20
CA ASN A 225 33.29 -14.64 -0.89
C ASN A 225 33.68 -16.10 -0.63
N LYS A 226 34.71 -16.34 0.18
CA LYS A 226 35.32 -17.66 0.39
C LYS A 226 35.71 -17.81 1.85
N TYR A 227 34.89 -18.54 2.59
CA TYR A 227 35.18 -18.87 3.99
C TYR A 227 36.15 -20.07 4.06
N PRO A 228 37.19 -20.03 4.92
CA PRO A 228 38.25 -21.06 4.99
C PRO A 228 37.78 -22.43 5.48
N SER A 229 36.69 -22.50 6.24
CA SER A 229 36.06 -23.73 6.71
C SER A 229 34.54 -23.56 6.75
N ALA A 230 33.76 -24.56 6.32
CA ALA A 230 32.32 -24.53 6.57
C ALA A 230 32.11 -24.56 8.09
N CYS A 231 31.77 -23.42 8.71
CA CYS A 231 31.31 -23.38 10.09
C CYS A 231 30.09 -24.30 10.20
N SER A 232 30.32 -25.50 10.71
CA SER A 232 29.27 -26.33 11.27
C SER A 232 29.13 -25.87 12.72
N ILE A 233 27.97 -25.29 13.03
CA ILE A 233 27.54 -25.17 14.42
C ILE A 233 27.29 -26.62 14.86
N LEU A 234 28.21 -27.17 15.66
CA LEU A 234 27.99 -28.41 16.41
C LEU A 234 27.16 -28.09 17.65
#